data_AF-A0A4Q7APX9-F1
#
_entry.id   AF-A0A4Q7APX9-F1
#
_cell.length_a   1.000
_cell.length_b   1.000
_cell.length_c   1.000
_cell.angle_alpha   90.00
_cell.angle_beta   90.00
_cell.angle_gamma   90.00
#
_symmetry.space_group_name_H-M   'P 1'
#
loop_
_entity.id
_entity.type
_entity.pdbx_description
1 polymer ?
#
loop_
_entity_poly.entity_id
_entity_poly.type
_entity_poly.pdbx_seq_one_letter_code
_entity_poly.pdbx_strand_id
1 'polypeptide(L)'
;MKKIFCVFTVLISFGVSAGEIYTCTVNGKTTYQGKPCAGRELSDKIKQSQAKIKGQQAAAEKERAEWAARKEPRIGMTETEAEKSSWGYPDDVNKTVTTHSISEQWVYRGLGYTKSRYLYFRNGILTSIQD
;
A
#
# COMPACT_ATOMS: atom_id res chain seq x y z
N MET A 1 51.04 18.50 5.02
CA MET A 1 50.73 17.49 6.05
C MET A 1 49.21 17.48 6.23
N LYS A 2 48.40 16.44 6.10
CA LYS A 2 48.49 15.04 5.68
C LYS A 2 47.06 14.74 5.16
N LYS A 3 46.90 14.43 3.87
CA LYS A 3 45.59 14.15 3.26
C LYS A 3 45.12 12.77 3.75
N ILE A 4 44.02 12.71 4.48
CA ILE A 4 43.38 11.45 4.88
C ILE A 4 42.31 11.15 3.84
N PHE A 5 42.64 10.28 2.90
CA PHE A 5 41.71 9.70 1.95
C PHE A 5 41.05 8.50 2.64
N CYS A 6 39.85 8.69 3.21
CA CYS A 6 39.03 7.57 3.68
C CYS A 6 38.35 6.94 2.44
N VAL A 7 38.96 5.90 1.90
CA VAL A 7 38.32 5.04 0.90
C VAL A 7 37.25 4.21 1.61
N PHE A 8 36.00 4.68 1.55
CA PHE A 8 34.83 3.89 1.93
C PHE A 8 34.66 2.78 0.87
N THR A 9 35.15 1.59 1.17
CA THR A 9 34.83 0.38 0.42
C THR A 9 33.38 0.02 0.73
N VAL A 10 32.47 0.43 -0.16
CA VAL A 10 31.09 -0.02 -0.17
C VAL A 10 31.10 -1.51 -0.53
N LEU A 11 30.98 -2.37 0.47
CA LEU A 11 30.65 -3.79 0.29
C LEU A 11 29.21 -3.86 -0.24
N ILE A 12 29.08 -3.95 -1.56
CA ILE A 12 27.81 -4.27 -2.22
C ILE A 12 27.54 -5.75 -1.95
N SER A 13 26.73 -6.05 -0.93
CA SER A 13 26.14 -7.36 -0.74
C SER A 13 25.14 -7.60 -1.87
N PHE A 14 25.61 -8.19 -2.97
CA PHE A 14 24.74 -8.75 -4.00
C PHE A 14 23.92 -9.86 -3.34
N GLY A 15 22.62 -9.63 -3.16
CA GLY A 15 21.68 -10.66 -2.74
C GLY A 15 21.72 -11.81 -3.74
N VAL A 16 22.18 -12.98 -3.30
CA VAL A 16 22.11 -14.21 -4.08
C VAL A 16 20.63 -14.55 -4.25
N SER A 17 20.10 -14.40 -5.47
CA SER A 17 18.79 -14.94 -5.82
C SER A 17 18.95 -16.44 -6.06
N ALA A 18 18.25 -17.26 -5.28
CA ALA A 18 18.23 -18.70 -5.47
C ALA A 18 17.44 -19.05 -6.74
N GLY A 19 18.13 -19.31 -7.84
CA GLY A 19 17.53 -19.80 -9.08
C GLY A 19 17.48 -21.33 -9.10
N GLU A 20 16.31 -21.92 -9.36
CA GLU A 20 16.22 -23.36 -9.65
C GLU A 20 16.80 -23.65 -11.04
N ILE A 21 17.69 -24.64 -11.15
CA ILE A 21 18.20 -25.14 -12.44
C ILE A 21 17.27 -26.26 -12.92
N TYR A 22 16.59 -26.04 -14.05
CA TYR A 22 15.70 -27.01 -14.69
C TYR A 22 16.48 -27.87 -15.69
N THR A 23 16.21 -29.18 -15.71
CA THR A 23 16.79 -30.12 -16.68
C THR A 23 15.74 -30.44 -17.74
N CYS A 24 16.04 -30.12 -19.00
CA CYS A 24 15.12 -30.27 -20.13
C CYS A 24 15.73 -31.16 -21.21
N THR A 25 14.94 -32.09 -21.76
CA THR A 25 15.33 -32.93 -22.90
C THR A 25 14.79 -32.32 -24.19
N VAL A 26 15.68 -31.84 -25.07
CA VAL A 26 15.32 -31.27 -26.37
C VAL A 26 15.95 -32.14 -27.46
N ASN A 27 15.14 -32.76 -28.32
CA ASN A 27 15.61 -33.66 -29.39
C ASN A 27 16.55 -34.78 -28.90
N GLY A 28 16.26 -35.37 -27.74
CA GLY A 28 17.06 -36.47 -27.15
C GLY A 28 18.35 -36.03 -26.46
N LYS A 29 18.69 -34.73 -26.45
CA LYS A 29 19.85 -34.18 -25.73
C LYS A 29 19.40 -33.48 -24.44
N THR A 30 20.04 -33.81 -23.33
CA THR A 30 19.82 -33.15 -22.04
C THR A 30 20.43 -31.75 -22.03
N THR A 31 19.67 -30.76 -21.60
CA THR A 31 20.06 -29.36 -21.47
C THR A 31 19.64 -28.83 -20.11
N TYR A 32 20.43 -27.91 -19.52
CA TYR A 32 20.12 -27.28 -18.24
C TYR A 32 19.77 -25.81 -18.49
N GLN A 33 18.72 -25.31 -17.84
CA GLN A 33 18.21 -23.95 -18.06
C GLN A 33 17.81 -23.32 -16.72
N GLY A 34 18.03 -22.02 -16.58
CA GLY A 34 17.53 -21.25 -15.42
C GLY A 34 16.04 -20.89 -15.53
N LYS A 35 15.35 -21.35 -16.58
CA LYS A 35 13.91 -21.17 -16.80
C LYS A 35 13.24 -22.54 -16.97
N PRO A 36 11.97 -22.69 -16.53
CA PRO A 36 11.24 -23.94 -16.70
C PRO A 36 11.18 -24.39 -18.17
N CYS A 37 11.17 -25.71 -18.38
CA CYS A 37 11.10 -26.29 -19.72
C CYS A 37 9.81 -25.88 -20.43
N ALA A 38 9.90 -25.54 -21.72
CA ALA A 38 8.73 -25.22 -22.53
C ALA A 38 7.80 -26.45 -22.66
N GLY A 39 6.52 -26.29 -22.30
CA GLY A 39 5.55 -27.38 -22.33
C GLY A 39 4.14 -26.94 -21.95
N ARG A 40 3.17 -27.87 -22.02
CA ARG A 40 1.77 -27.62 -21.67
C ARG A 40 1.60 -27.21 -20.20
N GLU A 41 2.26 -27.92 -19.29
CA GLU A 41 2.20 -27.63 -17.85
C GLU A 41 2.70 -26.22 -17.52
N LEU A 42 3.83 -25.79 -18.11
CA LEU A 42 4.32 -24.42 -17.95
C LEU A 42 3.33 -23.41 -18.53
N SER A 43 2.75 -23.70 -19.70
CA SER A 43 1.79 -22.82 -20.36
C SER A 43 0.50 -22.66 -19.55
N ASP A 44 0.02 -23.71 -18.91
CA ASP A 44 -1.16 -23.69 -18.05
C ASP A 44 -0.89 -22.91 -16.75
N LYS A 45 0.28 -23.11 -16.14
CA LYS A 45 0.76 -22.31 -15.00
C LYS A 45 0.86 -20.82 -15.35
N ILE A 46 1.36 -20.48 -16.54
CA ILE A 46 1.41 -19.11 -17.04
C ILE A 46 0.00 -18.52 -17.20
N LYS A 47 -0.92 -19.23 -17.86
CA LYS A 47 -2.31 -18.77 -18.04
C LYS A 47 -3.03 -18.54 -16.71
N GLN A 48 -2.87 -19.48 -15.75
CA GLN A 48 -3.43 -19.34 -14.42
C GLN A 48 -2.86 -18.13 -13.68
N SER A 49 -1.54 -17.96 -13.74
CA SER A 49 -0.86 -16.80 -13.13
C SER A 49 -1.32 -15.48 -13.76
N GLN A 50 -1.44 -15.43 -15.09
CA GLN A 50 -1.93 -14.27 -15.83
C GLN A 50 -3.39 -13.95 -15.49
N ALA A 51 -4.26 -14.95 -15.40
CA ALA A 51 -5.66 -14.75 -15.01
C ALA A 51 -5.75 -14.19 -13.59
N LYS A 52 -4.94 -14.72 -12.66
CA LYS A 52 -4.85 -14.20 -11.28
C LYS A 52 -4.38 -12.74 -11.26
N ILE A 53 -3.29 -12.43 -11.98
CA ILE A 53 -2.75 -11.07 -12.07
C ILE A 53 -3.80 -10.12 -12.66
N LYS A 54 -4.49 -10.51 -13.73
CA LYS A 54 -5.55 -9.71 -14.35
C LYS A 54 -6.71 -9.44 -13.40
N GLY A 55 -7.13 -10.45 -12.63
CA GLY A 55 -8.15 -10.28 -11.60
C GLY A 55 -7.73 -9.32 -10.50
N GLN A 56 -6.49 -9.44 -10.01
CA GLN A 56 -5.92 -8.52 -9.02
C GLN A 56 -5.81 -7.09 -9.55
N GLN A 57 -5.38 -6.92 -10.81
CA GLN A 57 -5.28 -5.61 -11.47
C GLN A 57 -6.65 -4.94 -11.60
N ALA A 58 -7.68 -5.67 -12.01
CA ALA A 58 -9.04 -5.12 -12.12
C ALA A 58 -9.62 -4.71 -10.75
N ALA A 59 -9.34 -5.48 -9.69
CA ALA A 59 -9.75 -5.13 -8.34
C ALA A 59 -9.04 -3.87 -7.84
N ALA A 60 -7.71 -3.77 -8.05
CA ALA A 60 -6.93 -2.60 -7.68
C ALA A 60 -7.35 -1.35 -8.48
N GLU A 61 -7.70 -1.49 -9.77
CA GLU A 61 -8.22 -0.41 -10.58
C GLU A 61 -9.57 0.10 -10.05
N LYS A 62 -10.46 -0.81 -9.68
CA LYS A 62 -11.76 -0.46 -9.07
C LYS A 62 -11.57 0.28 -7.75
N GLU A 63 -10.74 -0.25 -6.86
CA GLU A 63 -10.43 0.39 -5.57
C GLU A 63 -9.81 1.78 -5.77
N ARG A 64 -8.87 1.91 -6.71
CA ARG A 64 -8.26 3.19 -7.05
C ARG A 64 -9.30 4.19 -7.59
N ALA A 65 -10.23 3.74 -8.43
CA ALA A 65 -11.31 4.58 -8.95
C ALA A 65 -12.26 5.03 -7.83
N GLU A 66 -12.62 4.14 -6.92
CA GLU A 66 -13.42 4.47 -5.74
C GLU A 66 -12.70 5.48 -4.83
N TRP A 67 -11.40 5.29 -4.57
CA TRP A 67 -10.59 6.23 -3.82
C TRP A 67 -10.50 7.60 -4.50
N ALA A 68 -10.27 7.64 -5.81
CA ALA A 68 -10.21 8.87 -6.59
C ALA A 68 -11.55 9.64 -6.64
N ALA A 69 -12.68 8.93 -6.44
CA ALA A 69 -14.00 9.55 -6.41
C ALA A 69 -14.34 10.19 -5.05
N ARG A 70 -13.60 9.86 -3.98
CA ARG A 70 -13.82 10.41 -2.64
C ARG A 70 -13.65 11.94 -2.62
N LYS A 71 -14.40 12.59 -1.74
CA LYS A 71 -14.43 14.05 -1.60
C LYS A 71 -13.84 14.47 -0.27
N GLU A 72 -13.37 15.71 -0.19
CA GLU A 72 -12.92 16.31 1.08
C GLU A 72 -14.02 16.23 2.14
N PRO A 73 -13.64 16.02 3.42
CA PRO A 73 -14.61 16.03 4.51
C PRO A 73 -15.30 17.40 4.58
N ARG A 74 -16.58 17.38 4.97
CA ARG A 74 -17.39 18.60 5.06
C ARG A 74 -18.17 18.62 6.36
N ILE A 75 -18.26 19.80 6.97
CA ILE A 75 -19.10 20.03 8.15
C ILE A 75 -20.51 19.50 7.90
N GLY A 76 -21.05 18.79 8.89
CA GLY A 76 -22.34 18.10 8.83
C GLY A 76 -22.26 16.62 8.45
N MET A 77 -21.11 16.12 7.97
CA MET A 77 -20.92 14.69 7.72
C MET A 77 -21.01 13.88 9.02
N THR A 78 -21.59 12.68 8.94
CA THR A 78 -21.44 11.64 9.96
C THR A 78 -20.02 11.08 9.97
N GLU A 79 -19.66 10.38 11.03
CA GLU A 79 -18.37 9.65 11.13
C GLU A 79 -18.15 8.72 9.94
N THR A 80 -19.14 7.89 9.58
CA THR A 80 -19.06 6.96 8.44
C THR A 80 -18.90 7.68 7.10
N GLU A 81 -19.50 8.86 6.93
CA GLU A 81 -19.28 9.67 5.73
C GLU A 81 -17.88 10.28 5.71
N ALA A 82 -17.37 10.70 6.86
CA ALA A 82 -16.00 11.21 7.00
C ALA A 82 -14.95 10.11 6.72
N GLU A 83 -15.17 8.86 7.14
CA GLU A 83 -14.30 7.71 6.79
C GLU A 83 -14.26 7.43 5.28
N LYS A 84 -15.36 7.74 4.58
CA LYS A 84 -15.49 7.60 3.13
C LYS A 84 -15.00 8.85 2.38
N SER A 85 -14.56 9.88 3.09
CA SER A 85 -13.93 11.07 2.52
C SER A 85 -12.50 10.78 2.03
N SER A 86 -11.90 11.74 1.34
CA SER A 86 -10.50 11.72 0.91
C SER A 86 -9.50 11.67 2.07
N TRP A 87 -9.91 12.00 3.30
CA TRP A 87 -9.06 11.90 4.49
C TRP A 87 -9.01 10.48 5.03
N GLY A 88 -10.04 9.66 4.79
CA GLY A 88 -10.08 8.27 5.25
C GLY A 88 -10.14 8.13 6.78
N TYR A 89 -9.62 7.01 7.27
CA TYR A 89 -9.55 6.74 8.71
C TYR A 89 -8.47 7.58 9.40
N PRO A 90 -8.71 8.06 10.63
CA PRO A 90 -7.72 8.81 11.39
C PRO A 90 -6.62 7.90 11.96
N ASP A 91 -5.48 8.49 12.30
CA ASP A 91 -4.39 7.81 13.01
C ASP A 91 -4.73 7.59 14.48
N ASP A 92 -5.56 8.47 15.06
CA ASP A 92 -5.98 8.40 16.47
C ASP A 92 -7.32 9.10 16.69
N VAL A 93 -8.05 8.67 17.72
CA VAL A 93 -9.35 9.24 18.08
C VAL A 93 -9.40 9.54 19.58
N ASN A 94 -9.50 10.82 19.91
CA ASN A 94 -9.72 11.29 21.27
C ASN A 94 -11.21 11.47 21.52
N LYS A 95 -11.82 10.59 22.33
CA LYS A 95 -13.26 10.59 22.63
C LYS A 95 -13.54 11.03 24.05
N THR A 96 -14.45 11.99 24.21
CA THR A 96 -14.98 12.42 25.50
C THR A 96 -16.49 12.22 25.53
N VAL A 97 -16.97 11.49 26.54
CA VAL A 97 -18.40 11.27 26.77
C VAL A 97 -18.80 11.97 28.07
N THR A 98 -19.82 12.81 27.99
CA THR A 98 -20.42 13.49 29.13
C THR A 98 -21.88 13.07 29.25
N THR A 99 -22.53 13.43 30.36
CA THR A 99 -23.97 13.22 30.54
C THR A 99 -24.83 13.93 29.47
N HIS A 100 -24.31 14.96 28.81
CA HIS A 100 -25.08 15.81 27.89
C HIS A 100 -24.68 15.66 26.42
N SER A 101 -23.47 15.16 26.15
CA SER A 101 -22.94 15.07 24.79
C SER A 101 -21.73 14.17 24.68
N ILE A 102 -21.46 13.75 23.44
CA ILE A 102 -20.25 13.05 23.03
C ILE A 102 -19.46 14.00 22.12
N SER A 103 -18.16 14.14 22.37
CA SER A 103 -17.26 14.92 21.54
C SER A 103 -16.06 14.07 21.14
N GLU A 104 -15.68 14.12 19.87
CA GLU A 104 -14.58 13.33 19.31
C GLU A 104 -13.65 14.22 18.50
N GLN A 105 -12.35 14.02 18.66
CA GLN A 105 -11.32 14.61 17.80
C GLN A 105 -10.60 13.48 17.09
N TRP A 106 -10.65 13.51 15.77
CA TRP A 106 -9.93 12.61 14.89
C TRP A 106 -8.63 13.28 14.46
N VAL A 107 -7.52 12.59 14.70
CA VAL A 107 -6.16 13.11 14.47
C VAL A 107 -5.58 12.45 13.23
N TYR A 108 -5.11 13.27 12.30
CA TYR A 108 -4.37 12.86 11.11
C TYR A 108 -2.94 13.40 11.24
N ARG A 109 -2.00 12.54 11.61
CA ARG A 109 -0.61 12.91 11.91
C ARG A 109 0.12 13.26 10.62
N GLY A 110 0.74 14.44 10.59
CA GLY A 110 1.66 14.78 9.51
C GLY A 110 2.90 13.87 9.53
N LEU A 111 3.43 13.57 8.34
CA LEU A 111 4.72 12.92 8.17
C LEU A 111 5.82 13.95 7.93
N GLY A 112 6.95 13.81 8.64
CA GLY A 112 8.11 14.69 8.49
C GLY A 112 7.78 16.16 8.78
N TYR A 113 7.82 17.00 7.75
CA TYR A 113 7.58 18.46 7.84
C TYR A 113 6.12 18.86 7.56
N THR A 114 5.22 17.90 7.35
CA THR A 114 3.81 18.21 7.10
C THR A 114 3.07 18.42 8.43
N LYS A 115 2.14 19.39 8.44
CA LYS A 115 1.29 19.67 9.60
C LYS A 115 0.25 18.57 9.80
N SER A 116 -0.04 18.26 11.06
CA SER A 116 -1.17 17.41 11.42
C SER A 116 -2.49 18.12 11.15
N ARG A 117 -3.51 17.33 10.82
CA ARG A 117 -4.87 17.81 10.53
C ARG A 117 -5.86 17.14 11.46
N TYR A 118 -7.03 17.74 11.65
CA TYR A 118 -7.99 17.30 12.65
C TYR A 118 -9.42 17.48 12.19
N LEU A 119 -10.28 16.52 12.55
CA LEU A 119 -11.73 16.63 12.43
C LEU A 119 -12.35 16.58 13.83
N TYR A 120 -13.31 17.47 14.09
CA TYR A 120 -13.99 17.56 15.39
C TYR A 120 -15.46 17.23 15.25
N PHE A 121 -15.90 16.20 15.95
CA PHE A 121 -17.27 15.72 15.94
C PHE A 121 -17.97 16.06 17.25
N ARG A 122 -19.28 16.32 17.16
CA ARG A 122 -20.18 16.44 18.30
C ARG A 122 -21.40 15.57 18.04
N ASN A 123 -21.64 14.62 18.94
CA ASN A 123 -22.70 13.61 18.82
C ASN A 123 -22.70 12.90 17.46
N GLY A 124 -21.52 12.51 16.97
CA GLY A 124 -21.34 11.79 15.70
C GLY A 124 -21.41 12.65 14.43
N ILE A 125 -21.54 13.98 14.55
CA ILE A 125 -21.60 14.91 13.42
C ILE A 125 -20.36 15.80 13.38
N LEU A 126 -19.73 15.91 12.22
CA LEU A 126 -18.56 16.75 11.97
C LEU A 126 -18.94 18.23 12.12
N THR A 127 -18.30 18.92 13.06
CA THR A 127 -18.57 20.32 13.40
C THR A 127 -17.44 21.27 13.01
N SER A 128 -16.19 20.81 12.97
CA SER A 128 -15.03 21.64 12.62
C SER A 128 -13.93 20.82 11.94
N ILE A 129 -13.19 21.49 11.05
CA ILE A 129 -12.06 20.95 10.30
C ILE A 129 -10.89 21.89 10.56
N GLN A 130 -9.74 21.34 10.95
CA GLN A 130 -8.50 22.07 11.13
C GLN A 130 -7.43 21.45 10.25
N ASP A 131 -6.90 22.22 9.30
CA ASP A 131 -5.89 21.75 8.35
C ASP A 131 -4.60 22.54 8.37
#